data_AF-A0A6J4FQI3-F1
#
_entry.id   AF-A0A6J4FQI3-F1
#
_cell.length_a   1.000
_cell.length_b   1.000
_cell.length_c   1.000
_cell.angle_alpha   90.00
_cell.angle_beta   90.00
_cell.angle_gamma   90.00
#
_symmetry.space_group_name_H-M   'P 1'
#
loop_
_entity.id
_entity.type
_entity.pdbx_description
1 polymer ?
#
loop_
_entity_poly.entity_id
_entity_poly.type
_entity_poly.pdbx_seq_one_letter_code
_entity_poly.pdbx_strand_id
1 'polypeptide(L)'
;MVAASAPIADPLLARPTDLASHFMECGALNTNLSMAPGERLVITDDLLNGSIVDYTAMTMAAIVARDGQVARAAIIPLSVAANKVKPRDRHKYERLFQLIEETAFDESVRDSAEALIAANFRDSQIRELAAELGGTIGPARVRYRAFLDIIRMLTEKRISEGAFLDEFLDFTRNVAGKLDFGIYALCVDRLFVSEYIPVAVKLSLFAEILKYPPLVRKELVTNLLSSPKAHPDLVRHARGQLAGGMSRNQLTEIILFTMLKQSWQFQKLAPGRPTI
;
A
#
# COMPACT_ATOMS: atom_id res chain seq x y z
N MET A 1 38.68 -33.32 -16.30
CA MET A 1 37.52 -32.62 -16.91
C MET A 1 36.67 -32.10 -15.78
N VAL A 2 36.77 -30.81 -15.46
CA VAL A 2 35.96 -30.15 -14.44
C VAL A 2 34.66 -29.72 -15.11
N ALA A 3 33.52 -30.23 -14.61
CA ALA A 3 32.21 -29.87 -15.11
C ALA A 3 31.98 -28.36 -14.90
N ALA A 4 31.80 -27.62 -15.99
CA ALA A 4 31.42 -26.22 -15.94
C ALA A 4 30.00 -26.14 -15.32
N SER A 5 29.91 -25.57 -14.13
CA SER A 5 28.65 -25.21 -13.51
C SER A 5 27.88 -24.27 -14.44
N ALA A 6 26.64 -24.62 -14.77
CA ALA A 6 25.75 -23.74 -15.51
C ALA A 6 25.69 -22.36 -14.81
N PRO A 7 25.70 -21.25 -15.58
CA PRO A 7 25.59 -19.93 -14.98
C PRO A 7 24.24 -19.84 -14.24
N ILE A 8 24.30 -19.44 -12.97
CA ILE A 8 23.11 -19.08 -12.20
C ILE A 8 22.44 -17.94 -12.99
N ALA A 9 21.26 -18.22 -13.55
CA ALA A 9 20.50 -17.21 -14.28
C ALA A 9 20.28 -16.01 -13.36
N ASP A 10 20.61 -14.81 -13.85
CA ASP A 10 20.38 -13.56 -13.14
C ASP A 10 18.87 -13.41 -12.88
N PRO A 11 18.40 -13.43 -11.61
CA PRO A 11 16.98 -13.31 -11.28
C PRO A 11 16.38 -11.98 -11.78
N LEU A 12 17.22 -11.04 -12.23
CA LEU A 12 16.88 -9.65 -12.53
C LEU A 12 16.94 -9.32 -14.03
N LEU A 13 17.10 -10.31 -14.91
CA LEU A 13 16.83 -10.17 -16.36
C LEU A 13 15.35 -10.39 -16.71
N ALA A 14 14.50 -10.64 -15.71
CA ALA A 14 13.07 -10.89 -15.91
C ALA A 14 12.34 -9.59 -16.27
N ARG A 15 11.90 -9.51 -17.54
CA ARG A 15 10.71 -8.87 -18.18
C ARG A 15 10.04 -7.68 -17.46
N PRO A 16 9.40 -6.73 -18.20
CA PRO A 16 8.49 -5.76 -17.56
C PRO A 16 7.57 -6.55 -16.63
N THR A 17 7.71 -6.29 -15.33
CA THR A 17 7.21 -7.18 -14.29
C THR A 17 5.70 -7.19 -14.45
N ASP A 18 5.16 -8.33 -14.85
CA ASP A 18 3.71 -8.52 -14.90
C ASP A 18 3.15 -8.14 -13.53
N LEU A 19 2.31 -7.10 -13.50
CA LEU A 19 1.85 -6.50 -12.25
C LEU A 19 1.06 -7.52 -11.42
N ALA A 20 0.38 -8.45 -12.08
CA ALA A 20 -0.28 -9.57 -11.41
C ALA A 20 0.72 -10.48 -10.69
N SER A 21 1.81 -10.87 -11.36
CA SER A 21 2.91 -11.63 -10.75
C SER A 21 3.54 -10.90 -9.57
N HIS A 22 3.80 -9.59 -9.70
CA HIS A 22 4.32 -8.76 -8.61
C HIS A 22 3.36 -8.70 -7.41
N PHE A 23 2.05 -8.60 -7.65
CA PHE A 23 1.06 -8.63 -6.56
C PHE A 23 1.02 -9.99 -5.86
N MET A 24 1.16 -11.10 -6.58
CA MET A 24 1.31 -12.42 -5.94
C MET A 24 2.55 -12.48 -5.05
N GLU A 25 3.68 -11.94 -5.49
CA GLU A 25 4.90 -11.84 -4.67
C GLU A 25 4.67 -10.99 -3.41
N CYS A 26 3.99 -9.85 -3.53
CA CYS A 26 3.61 -9.03 -2.38
C CYS A 26 2.73 -9.81 -1.38
N GLY A 27 1.76 -10.58 -1.88
CA GLY A 27 0.91 -11.44 -1.07
C GLY A 27 1.70 -12.50 -0.32
N ALA A 28 2.62 -13.18 -1.01
CA ALA A 28 3.50 -14.22 -0.46
C ALA A 28 4.46 -13.68 0.61
N LEU A 29 4.99 -12.48 0.40
CA LEU A 29 5.87 -11.79 1.34
C LEU A 29 5.13 -11.11 2.50
N ASN A 30 3.80 -11.24 2.54
CA ASN A 30 2.94 -10.62 3.55
C ASN A 30 3.21 -9.11 3.69
N THR A 31 3.17 -8.41 2.56
CA THR A 31 3.37 -6.95 2.42
C THR A 31 2.17 -6.32 1.69
N ASN A 32 2.03 -5.00 1.82
CA ASN A 32 1.09 -4.24 1.01
C ASN A 32 1.53 -4.23 -0.46
N LEU A 33 0.56 -4.05 -1.36
CA LEU A 33 0.81 -3.98 -2.80
C LEU A 33 1.58 -2.72 -3.16
N SER A 34 2.54 -2.85 -4.07
CA SER A 34 3.33 -1.74 -4.62
C SER A 34 3.29 -1.76 -6.14
N MET A 35 3.47 -0.61 -6.78
CA MET A 35 3.42 -0.51 -8.25
C MET A 35 4.54 -1.30 -8.95
N ALA A 36 5.66 -1.46 -8.26
CA ALA A 36 6.79 -2.30 -8.63
C ALA A 36 7.67 -2.50 -7.38
N PRO A 37 8.62 -3.44 -7.40
CA PRO A 37 9.56 -3.63 -6.31
C PRO A 37 10.26 -2.34 -5.89
N GLY A 38 10.03 -1.89 -4.65
CA GLY A 38 10.65 -0.70 -4.07
C GLY A 38 9.99 0.63 -4.44
N GLU A 39 8.91 0.61 -5.21
CA GLU A 39 8.13 1.79 -5.55
C GLU A 39 7.02 2.10 -4.52
N ARG A 40 6.19 3.10 -4.84
CA ARG A 40 5.07 3.49 -3.98
C ARG A 40 4.04 2.37 -3.87
N LEU A 41 3.32 2.39 -2.77
CA LEU A 41 2.18 1.50 -2.54
C LEU A 41 1.05 1.81 -3.53
N VAL A 42 0.31 0.76 -3.89
CA VAL A 42 -0.93 0.86 -4.66
C VAL A 42 -1.98 1.51 -3.78
N ILE A 43 -2.72 2.45 -4.35
CA ILE A 43 -3.85 3.09 -3.68
C ILE A 43 -5.17 2.83 -4.42
N THR A 44 -6.31 2.99 -3.75
CA THR A 44 -7.66 2.80 -4.31
C THR A 44 -7.85 3.57 -5.61
N ASP A 45 -7.29 4.78 -5.68
CA ASP A 45 -7.38 5.65 -6.85
C ASP A 45 -6.67 5.09 -8.08
N ASP A 46 -5.63 4.27 -7.91
CA ASP A 46 -4.92 3.65 -9.03
C ASP A 46 -5.84 2.67 -9.78
N LEU A 47 -6.71 2.00 -9.04
CA LEU A 47 -7.68 1.03 -9.55
C LEU A 47 -8.93 1.73 -10.11
N LEU A 48 -9.42 2.75 -9.40
CA LEU A 48 -10.67 3.43 -9.77
C LEU A 48 -10.51 4.43 -10.92
N ASN A 49 -9.35 5.11 -11.03
CA ASN A 49 -9.09 6.08 -12.11
C ASN A 49 -8.40 5.45 -13.33
N GLY A 50 -8.20 4.13 -13.33
CA GLY A 50 -7.61 3.41 -14.46
C GLY A 50 -6.11 3.62 -14.64
N SER A 51 -5.36 3.87 -13.57
CA SER A 51 -3.88 3.80 -13.63
C SER A 51 -3.40 2.35 -13.73
N ILE A 52 -4.12 1.43 -13.07
CA ILE A 52 -4.04 -0.01 -13.30
C ILE A 52 -5.21 -0.37 -14.22
N VAL A 53 -4.92 -0.96 -15.38
CA VAL A 53 -5.93 -1.34 -16.38
C VAL A 53 -5.99 -2.85 -16.64
N ASP A 54 -4.97 -3.59 -16.20
CA ASP A 54 -4.92 -5.04 -16.37
C ASP A 54 -5.87 -5.73 -15.38
N TYR A 55 -6.85 -6.45 -15.92
CA TYR A 55 -7.81 -7.22 -15.11
C TYR A 55 -7.16 -8.36 -14.33
N THR A 56 -6.03 -8.89 -14.80
CA THR A 56 -5.29 -9.93 -14.07
C THR A 56 -4.69 -9.33 -12.81
N ALA A 57 -4.02 -8.19 -12.92
CA ALA A 57 -3.52 -7.43 -11.78
C ALA A 57 -4.65 -7.00 -10.83
N MET A 58 -5.79 -6.53 -11.33
CA MET A 58 -6.95 -6.21 -10.47
C MET A 58 -7.49 -7.44 -9.73
N THR A 59 -7.55 -8.58 -10.39
CA THR A 59 -7.98 -9.84 -9.76
C THR A 59 -7.02 -10.22 -8.64
N MET A 60 -5.71 -10.17 -8.92
CA MET A 60 -4.71 -10.45 -7.90
C MET A 60 -4.81 -9.45 -6.75
N ALA A 61 -5.03 -8.16 -7.03
CA ALA A 61 -5.21 -7.15 -6.00
C ALA A 61 -6.43 -7.44 -5.12
N ALA A 62 -7.57 -7.85 -5.69
CA ALA A 62 -8.75 -8.22 -4.92
C ALA A 62 -8.50 -9.43 -4.00
N ILE A 63 -7.65 -10.37 -4.43
CA ILE A 63 -7.37 -11.60 -3.67
C ILE A 63 -6.32 -11.36 -2.57
N VAL A 64 -5.19 -10.73 -2.92
CA VAL A 64 -3.97 -10.76 -2.08
C VAL A 64 -3.68 -9.45 -1.35
N ALA A 65 -4.40 -8.36 -1.63
CA ALA A 65 -4.19 -7.10 -0.93
C ALA A 65 -4.43 -7.24 0.58
N ARG A 66 -3.53 -6.65 1.37
CA ARG A 66 -3.65 -6.56 2.84
C ARG A 66 -4.41 -5.32 3.30
N ASP A 67 -4.55 -4.34 2.40
CA ASP A 67 -5.41 -3.19 2.60
C ASP A 67 -6.80 -3.50 2.02
N GLY A 68 -7.79 -3.67 2.90
CA GLY A 68 -9.16 -3.97 2.50
C GLY A 68 -9.79 -2.91 1.59
N GLN A 69 -9.39 -1.64 1.69
CA GLN A 69 -9.88 -0.59 0.79
C GLN A 69 -9.35 -0.81 -0.63
N VAL A 70 -8.05 -1.11 -0.77
CA VAL A 70 -7.43 -1.45 -2.07
C VAL A 70 -8.05 -2.73 -2.64
N ALA A 71 -8.23 -3.74 -1.80
CA ALA A 71 -8.82 -5.03 -2.18
C ALA A 71 -10.25 -4.85 -2.75
N ARG A 72 -11.12 -4.15 -2.02
CA ARG A 72 -12.50 -3.87 -2.48
C ARG A 72 -12.52 -2.94 -3.71
N ALA A 73 -11.64 -1.95 -3.78
CA ALA A 73 -11.55 -1.06 -4.95
C ALA A 73 -11.21 -1.82 -6.25
N ALA A 74 -10.42 -2.89 -6.16
CA ALA A 74 -10.05 -3.71 -7.31
C ALA A 74 -11.23 -4.50 -7.91
N ILE A 75 -12.26 -4.78 -7.11
CA ILE A 75 -13.47 -5.51 -7.55
C ILE A 75 -14.36 -4.63 -8.43
N ILE A 76 -14.38 -3.31 -8.23
CA ILE A 76 -15.30 -2.41 -8.92
C ILE A 76 -15.10 -2.44 -10.44
N PRO A 77 -13.90 -2.21 -10.99
CA PRO A 77 -13.70 -2.26 -12.44
C PRO A 77 -14.02 -3.64 -13.04
N LEU A 78 -13.72 -4.73 -12.32
CA LEU A 78 -14.08 -6.10 -12.71
C LEU A 78 -15.60 -6.28 -12.80
N SER A 79 -16.34 -5.71 -11.85
CA SER A 79 -17.81 -5.75 -11.82
C SER A 79 -18.42 -4.93 -12.96
N VAL A 80 -17.85 -3.76 -13.23
CA VAL A 80 -18.26 -2.92 -14.37
C VAL A 80 -18.00 -3.64 -15.70
N ALA A 81 -16.88 -4.36 -15.82
CA ALA A 81 -16.61 -5.19 -16.98
C ALA A 81 -17.65 -6.33 -17.12
N ALA A 82 -18.00 -7.01 -16.03
CA ALA A 82 -19.02 -8.06 -16.01
C ALA A 82 -20.43 -7.54 -16.39
N ASN A 83 -20.78 -6.33 -15.94
CA ASN A 83 -22.05 -5.69 -16.25
C ASN A 83 -22.21 -5.41 -17.75
N LYS A 84 -21.14 -4.95 -18.42
CA LYS A 84 -21.12 -4.60 -19.85
C LYS A 84 -21.21 -5.80 -20.80
N VAL A 85 -20.92 -7.00 -20.30
CA VAL A 85 -20.92 -8.23 -21.10
C VAL A 85 -22.34 -8.78 -21.23
N LYS A 86 -22.63 -9.42 -22.37
CA LYS A 86 -23.92 -10.08 -22.61
C LYS A 86 -24.19 -11.16 -21.55
N PRO A 87 -25.43 -11.38 -21.11
CA PRO A 87 -25.75 -12.37 -20.08
C PRO A 87 -25.16 -13.76 -20.33
N ARG A 88 -25.15 -14.22 -21.59
CA ARG A 88 -24.57 -15.52 -21.98
C ARG A 88 -23.05 -15.64 -21.74
N ASP A 89 -22.34 -14.52 -21.83
CA ASP A 89 -20.87 -14.45 -21.75
C ASP A 89 -20.40 -14.11 -20.32
N ARG A 90 -21.35 -13.90 -19.40
CA ARG A 90 -21.13 -13.47 -18.01
C ARG A 90 -20.67 -14.60 -17.07
N HIS A 91 -20.89 -15.86 -17.44
CA HIS A 91 -20.44 -17.04 -16.70
C HIS A 91 -18.93 -17.02 -16.35
N LYS A 92 -18.09 -16.42 -17.20
CA LYS A 92 -16.65 -16.27 -16.93
C LYS A 92 -16.38 -15.33 -15.76
N TYR A 93 -17.15 -14.25 -15.65
CA TYR A 93 -17.04 -13.30 -14.54
C TYR A 93 -17.66 -13.87 -13.27
N GLU A 94 -18.78 -14.60 -13.36
CA GLU A 94 -19.32 -15.33 -12.20
C GLU A 94 -18.29 -16.30 -11.63
N ARG A 95 -17.60 -17.07 -12.48
CA ARG A 95 -16.55 -17.98 -12.04
C ARG A 95 -15.33 -17.26 -11.44
N LEU A 96 -14.95 -16.11 -12.01
CA LEU A 96 -13.90 -15.27 -11.46
C LEU A 96 -14.27 -14.75 -10.06
N PHE A 97 -15.50 -14.28 -9.88
CA PHE A 97 -15.97 -13.76 -8.61
C PHE A 97 -16.12 -14.84 -7.55
N GLN A 98 -16.53 -16.07 -7.94
CA GLN A 98 -16.49 -17.23 -7.05
C GLN A 98 -15.06 -17.52 -6.57
N LEU A 99 -14.07 -17.43 -7.46
CA LEU A 99 -12.68 -17.59 -7.06
C LEU A 99 -12.24 -16.51 -6.07
N ILE A 100 -12.64 -15.26 -6.28
CA ILE A 100 -12.36 -14.15 -5.35
C ILE A 100 -13.03 -14.40 -4.00
N GLU A 101 -14.30 -14.82 -4.00
CA GLU A 101 -15.07 -15.19 -2.80
C GLU A 101 -14.38 -16.32 -2.01
N GLU A 102 -13.86 -17.34 -2.69
CA GLU A 102 -13.23 -18.50 -2.04
C GLU A 102 -11.80 -18.18 -1.52
N THR A 103 -11.07 -17.28 -2.17
CA THR A 103 -9.61 -17.15 -1.98
C THR A 103 -9.14 -15.81 -1.43
N ALA A 104 -9.96 -14.77 -1.42
CA ALA A 104 -9.52 -13.45 -0.98
C ALA A 104 -9.18 -13.43 0.52
N PHE A 105 -8.08 -12.74 0.84
CA PHE A 105 -7.60 -12.60 2.21
C PHE A 105 -8.50 -11.73 3.09
N ASP A 106 -9.19 -10.75 2.49
CA ASP A 106 -10.10 -9.85 3.19
C ASP A 106 -11.54 -10.42 3.16
N GLU A 107 -12.20 -10.50 4.32
CA GLU A 107 -13.57 -11.01 4.44
C GLU A 107 -14.60 -10.13 3.73
N SER A 108 -14.46 -8.80 3.82
CA SER A 108 -15.40 -7.87 3.19
C SER A 108 -15.37 -7.94 1.66
N VAL A 109 -14.24 -8.35 1.09
CA VAL A 109 -14.10 -8.62 -0.35
C VAL A 109 -14.87 -9.88 -0.74
N ARG A 110 -14.84 -10.92 0.09
CA ARG A 110 -15.58 -12.17 -0.14
C ARG A 110 -17.08 -11.91 -0.12
N ASP A 111 -17.56 -11.20 0.90
CA ASP A 111 -18.97 -10.77 1.00
C ASP A 111 -19.39 -9.91 -0.19
N SER A 112 -18.53 -8.97 -0.62
CA SER A 112 -18.80 -8.12 -1.78
C SER A 112 -18.90 -8.92 -3.07
N ALA A 113 -18.05 -9.95 -3.23
CA ALA A 113 -18.07 -10.83 -4.40
C ALA A 113 -19.34 -11.67 -4.46
N GLU A 114 -19.74 -12.28 -3.35
CA GLU A 114 -20.99 -13.04 -3.22
C GLU A 114 -22.20 -12.16 -3.57
N ALA A 115 -22.29 -10.96 -2.98
CA ALA A 115 -23.38 -10.02 -3.22
C ALA A 115 -23.48 -9.59 -4.69
N LEU A 116 -22.34 -9.42 -5.37
CA LEU A 116 -22.30 -9.04 -6.80
C LEU A 116 -22.73 -10.19 -7.72
N ILE A 117 -22.38 -11.44 -7.38
CA ILE A 117 -22.89 -12.63 -8.07
C ILE A 117 -24.41 -12.71 -7.90
N ALA A 118 -24.92 -12.62 -6.66
CA ALA A 118 -26.35 -12.67 -6.36
C ALA A 118 -27.15 -11.54 -7.05
N ALA A 119 -26.54 -10.35 -7.15
CA ALA A 119 -27.12 -9.22 -7.86
C ALA A 119 -27.03 -9.34 -9.40
N ASN A 120 -26.37 -10.37 -9.94
CA ASN A 120 -26.09 -10.53 -11.37
C ASN A 120 -25.40 -9.29 -11.96
N PHE A 121 -24.41 -8.76 -11.22
CA PHE A 121 -23.63 -7.56 -11.56
C PHE A 121 -24.49 -6.35 -11.96
N ARG A 122 -25.64 -6.15 -11.28
CA ARG A 122 -26.51 -4.99 -11.50
C ARG A 122 -25.77 -3.68 -11.21
N ASP A 123 -25.96 -2.69 -12.08
CA ASP A 123 -25.29 -1.39 -11.98
C ASP A 123 -25.60 -0.67 -10.65
N SER A 124 -26.80 -0.84 -10.10
CA SER A 124 -27.17 -0.29 -8.78
C SER A 124 -26.29 -0.83 -7.66
N GLN A 125 -26.01 -2.15 -7.64
CA GLN A 125 -25.17 -2.79 -6.64
C GLN A 125 -23.71 -2.32 -6.76
N ILE A 126 -23.23 -2.18 -8.01
CA ILE A 126 -21.87 -1.70 -8.29
C ILE A 126 -21.71 -0.25 -7.80
N ARG A 127 -22.73 0.60 -8.03
CA ARG A 127 -22.72 1.99 -7.55
C ARG A 127 -22.79 2.09 -6.03
N GLU A 128 -23.55 1.22 -5.38
CA GLU A 128 -23.61 1.14 -3.91
C GLU A 128 -22.25 0.76 -3.33
N LEU A 129 -21.60 -0.29 -3.85
CA LEU A 129 -20.24 -0.67 -3.46
C LEU A 129 -19.23 0.46 -3.69
N ALA A 130 -19.32 1.15 -4.83
CA ALA A 130 -18.48 2.31 -5.12
C ALA A 130 -18.77 3.49 -4.18
N ALA A 131 -20.01 3.70 -3.76
CA ALA A 131 -20.38 4.73 -2.82
C ALA A 131 -19.86 4.44 -1.41
N GLU A 132 -19.92 3.18 -0.96
CA GLU A 132 -19.34 2.75 0.32
C GLU A 132 -17.82 2.96 0.39
N LEU A 133 -17.12 2.74 -0.73
CA LEU A 133 -15.68 3.01 -0.86
C LEU A 133 -15.34 4.50 -1.06
N GLY A 134 -16.37 5.35 -1.18
CA GLY A 134 -16.22 6.79 -1.10
C GLY A 134 -16.66 7.60 -2.32
N GLY A 135 -17.37 7.02 -3.28
CA GLY A 135 -17.85 7.75 -4.46
C GLY A 135 -16.73 8.43 -5.26
N THR A 136 -17.10 9.29 -6.20
CA THR A 136 -16.21 9.94 -7.18
C THR A 136 -15.12 10.84 -6.58
N ILE A 137 -15.13 11.13 -5.28
CA ILE A 137 -14.03 11.73 -4.51
C ILE A 137 -14.06 11.15 -3.09
N GLY A 138 -13.24 10.14 -2.82
CA GLY A 138 -13.24 9.42 -1.54
C GLY A 138 -13.11 10.33 -0.29
N PRO A 139 -13.89 10.10 0.80
CA PRO A 139 -13.69 10.72 2.11
C PRO A 139 -12.26 10.59 2.63
N ALA A 140 -11.54 9.55 2.20
CA ALA A 140 -10.10 9.38 2.35
C ALA A 140 -9.27 10.59 1.87
N ARG A 141 -9.52 11.08 0.64
CA ARG A 141 -8.84 12.25 0.08
C ARG A 141 -9.24 13.54 0.79
N VAL A 142 -10.50 13.66 1.22
CA VAL A 142 -10.97 14.82 1.99
C VAL A 142 -10.26 14.88 3.35
N ARG A 143 -10.20 13.75 4.06
CA ARG A 143 -9.46 13.61 5.33
C ARG A 143 -7.97 13.89 5.13
N TYR A 144 -7.37 13.37 4.06
CA TYR A 144 -5.99 13.66 3.72
C TYR A 144 -5.75 15.15 3.46
N ARG A 145 -6.62 15.83 2.70
CA ARG A 145 -6.53 17.28 2.48
C ARG A 145 -6.65 18.07 3.79
N ALA A 146 -7.61 17.71 4.65
CA ALA A 146 -7.74 18.33 5.97
C ALA A 146 -6.47 18.14 6.81
N PHE A 147 -5.82 16.98 6.72
CA PHE A 147 -4.54 16.74 7.39
C PHE A 147 -3.38 17.56 6.79
N LEU A 148 -3.35 17.76 5.48
CA LEU A 148 -2.37 18.67 4.85
C LEU A 148 -2.51 20.11 5.37
N ASP A 149 -3.73 20.57 5.67
CA ASP A 149 -3.95 21.88 6.27
C ASP A 149 -3.36 21.97 7.69
N ILE A 150 -3.44 20.89 8.49
CA ILE A 150 -2.80 20.79 9.81
C ILE A 150 -1.27 20.87 9.70
N ILE A 151 -0.67 20.15 8.74
CA ILE A 151 0.77 20.24 8.47
C ILE A 151 1.17 21.67 8.07
N ARG A 152 0.34 22.33 7.27
CA ARG A 152 0.55 23.73 6.88
C ARG A 152 0.54 24.64 8.10
N MET A 153 -0.43 24.47 9.01
CA MET A 153 -0.49 25.23 10.27
C MET A 153 0.75 25.01 11.15
N LEU A 154 1.28 23.78 11.23
CA LEU A 154 2.53 23.51 11.94
C LEU A 154 3.72 24.25 11.29
N THR A 155 3.81 24.19 9.96
CA THR A 155 4.89 24.83 9.19
C THR A 155 4.83 26.37 9.30
N GLU A 156 3.62 26.93 9.35
CA GLU A 156 3.36 28.35 9.59
C GLU A 156 3.49 28.75 11.07
N LYS A 157 3.85 27.82 11.97
CA LYS A 157 3.95 28.01 13.43
C LYS A 157 2.65 28.52 14.08
N ARG A 158 1.50 28.20 13.48
CA ARG A 158 0.17 28.57 13.99
C ARG A 158 -0.37 27.61 15.05
N ILE A 159 0.22 26.42 15.14
CA ILE A 159 -0.07 25.42 16.19
C ILE A 159 1.24 24.98 16.84
N SER A 160 1.14 24.50 18.08
CA SER A 160 2.29 23.93 18.80
C SER A 160 2.58 22.49 18.34
N GLU A 161 3.80 22.02 18.62
CA GLU A 161 4.21 20.64 18.33
C GLU A 161 3.32 19.60 19.03
N GLY A 162 2.93 19.86 20.28
CA GLY A 162 2.00 19.01 21.04
C GLY A 162 0.62 18.96 20.40
N ALA A 163 0.06 20.12 20.03
CA ALA A 163 -1.25 20.18 19.38
C ALA A 163 -1.24 19.46 18.02
N PHE A 164 -0.13 19.53 17.27
CA PHE A 164 0.02 18.76 16.04
C PHE A 164 0.00 17.24 16.29
N LEU A 165 0.64 16.76 17.36
CA LEU A 165 0.66 15.34 17.68
C LEU A 165 -0.74 14.84 18.07
N ASP A 166 -1.49 15.62 18.83
CA ASP A 166 -2.87 15.29 19.19
C ASP A 166 -3.75 15.18 17.93
N GLU A 167 -3.66 16.17 17.04
CA GLU A 167 -4.35 16.15 15.74
C GLU A 167 -3.90 14.98 14.85
N PHE A 168 -2.62 14.62 14.88
CA PHE A 168 -2.10 13.46 14.14
C PHE A 168 -2.63 12.12 14.69
N LEU A 169 -2.72 12.00 16.02
CA LEU A 169 -3.27 10.83 16.68
C LEU A 169 -4.76 10.69 16.42
N ASP A 170 -5.50 11.80 16.50
CA ASP A 170 -6.93 11.83 16.20
C ASP A 170 -7.18 11.57 14.72
N PHE A 171 -6.36 12.12 13.83
CA PHE A 171 -6.35 11.74 12.42
C PHE A 171 -6.17 10.23 12.30
N THR A 172 -5.10 9.66 12.84
CA THR A 172 -4.81 8.22 12.76
C THR A 172 -5.97 7.36 13.28
N ARG A 173 -6.60 7.72 14.41
CA ARG A 173 -7.76 7.01 14.97
C ARG A 173 -9.00 7.13 14.10
N ASN A 174 -9.30 8.32 13.60
CA ASN A 174 -10.46 8.58 12.73
C ASN A 174 -10.33 7.95 11.34
N VAL A 175 -9.08 7.65 10.97
CA VAL A 175 -8.64 7.13 9.68
C VAL A 175 -8.40 5.62 9.72
N ALA A 176 -8.17 5.04 10.90
CA ALA A 176 -8.01 3.61 11.10
C ALA A 176 -9.17 2.84 10.45
N GLY A 177 -8.84 2.01 9.45
CA GLY A 177 -9.80 1.20 8.67
C GLY A 177 -10.58 1.94 7.59
N LYS A 178 -10.42 3.26 7.42
CA LYS A 178 -11.21 4.09 6.47
C LYS A 178 -10.36 4.87 5.46
N LEU A 179 -9.04 4.79 5.55
CA LEU A 179 -8.12 5.37 4.59
C LEU A 179 -7.21 4.27 4.07
N ASP A 180 -6.93 4.40 2.78
CA ASP A 180 -5.87 3.67 2.12
C ASP A 180 -4.53 3.82 2.86
N PHE A 181 -3.98 2.70 3.32
CA PHE A 181 -2.72 2.64 4.01
C PHE A 181 -1.58 3.21 3.15
N GLY A 182 -1.62 3.05 1.83
CA GLY A 182 -0.66 3.64 0.91
C GLY A 182 -0.65 5.17 0.94
N ILE A 183 -1.82 5.81 1.03
CA ILE A 183 -1.93 7.28 1.22
C ILE A 183 -1.36 7.69 2.58
N TYR A 184 -1.69 6.94 3.63
CA TYR A 184 -1.19 7.19 4.98
C TYR A 184 0.34 7.08 5.04
N ALA A 185 0.91 5.99 4.51
CA ALA A 185 2.35 5.75 4.47
C ALA A 185 3.09 6.84 3.69
N LEU A 186 2.56 7.26 2.54
CA LEU A 186 3.11 8.38 1.78
C LEU A 186 3.12 9.68 2.59
N CYS A 187 2.10 9.90 3.42
CA CYS A 187 2.01 11.07 4.27
C CYS A 187 3.10 11.08 5.34
N VAL A 188 3.26 9.95 6.04
CA VAL A 188 4.30 9.76 7.06
C VAL A 188 5.69 9.93 6.45
N ASP A 189 5.94 9.36 5.26
CA ASP A 189 7.22 9.49 4.56
C ASP A 189 7.53 10.96 4.23
N ARG A 190 6.54 11.73 3.76
CA ARG A 190 6.70 13.16 3.49
C ARG A 190 7.00 13.97 4.77
N LEU A 191 6.36 13.64 5.88
CA LEU A 191 6.63 14.27 7.18
C LEU A 191 8.07 14.02 7.63
N PHE A 192 8.56 12.79 7.51
CA PHE A 192 9.92 12.43 7.90
C PHE A 192 11.00 13.06 7.02
N VAL A 193 10.73 13.19 5.72
CA VAL A 193 11.67 13.79 4.76
C VAL A 193 11.65 15.33 4.79
N SER A 194 10.52 15.96 5.13
CA SER A 194 10.39 17.43 5.09
C SER A 194 11.35 18.15 6.03
N GLU A 195 12.12 19.11 5.51
CA GLU A 195 13.02 19.97 6.30
C GLU A 195 12.26 20.99 7.15
N TYR A 196 11.02 21.31 6.77
CA TYR A 196 10.17 22.28 7.47
C TYR A 196 9.57 21.75 8.77
N ILE A 197 9.60 20.43 8.99
CA ILE A 197 9.04 19.80 10.17
C ILE A 197 10.15 19.66 11.23
N PRO A 198 9.97 20.19 12.46
CA PRO A 198 10.94 20.04 13.53
C PRO A 198 11.30 18.59 13.82
N VAL A 199 12.57 18.32 14.10
CA VAL A 199 13.04 16.96 14.41
C VAL A 199 12.35 16.39 15.65
N ALA A 200 12.04 17.22 16.66
CA ALA A 200 11.31 16.81 17.86
C ALA A 200 9.92 16.20 17.53
N VAL A 201 9.19 16.80 16.59
CA VAL A 201 7.91 16.28 16.09
C VAL A 201 8.11 14.93 15.42
N LYS A 202 9.13 14.79 14.57
CA LYS A 202 9.44 13.53 13.87
C LYS A 202 9.77 12.40 14.84
N LEU A 203 10.55 12.68 15.88
CA LEU A 203 10.91 11.71 16.92
C LEU A 203 9.67 11.25 17.70
N SER A 204 8.79 12.19 18.05
CA SER A 204 7.54 11.91 18.76
C SER A 204 6.59 11.07 17.90
N LEU A 205 6.43 11.43 16.62
CA LEU A 205 5.63 10.67 15.66
C LEU A 205 6.18 9.24 15.49
N PHE A 206 7.49 9.08 15.42
CA PHE A 206 8.12 7.76 15.35
C PHE A 206 7.82 6.91 16.59
N ALA A 207 7.85 7.50 17.79
CA ALA A 207 7.50 6.79 19.03
C ALA A 207 6.05 6.29 19.02
N GLU A 208 5.11 7.04 18.42
CA GLU A 208 3.73 6.58 18.24
C GLU A 208 3.62 5.44 17.22
N ILE A 209 4.34 5.50 16.09
CA ILE A 209 4.39 4.41 15.10
C ILE A 209 4.83 3.07 15.72
N LEU A 210 5.72 3.10 16.72
CA LEU A 210 6.17 1.88 17.39
C LEU A 210 5.06 1.13 18.13
N LYS A 211 3.94 1.81 18.44
CA LYS A 211 2.76 1.22 19.10
C LYS A 211 1.77 0.61 18.11
N TYR A 212 1.97 0.80 16.81
CA TYR A 212 1.04 0.31 15.79
C TYR A 212 1.12 -1.22 15.64
N PRO A 213 0.07 -1.85 15.05
CA PRO A 213 0.09 -3.28 14.74
C PRO A 213 1.35 -3.68 13.95
N PRO A 214 1.89 -4.90 14.16
CA PRO A 214 3.17 -5.32 13.59
C PRO A 214 3.32 -5.08 12.08
N LEU A 215 2.28 -5.36 11.28
CA LEU A 215 2.31 -5.20 9.84
C LEU A 215 2.47 -3.73 9.41
N VAL A 216 1.65 -2.85 9.98
CA VAL A 216 1.65 -1.40 9.74
C VAL A 216 3.01 -0.81 10.13
N ARG A 217 3.47 -1.17 11.33
CA ARG A 217 4.75 -0.72 11.88
C ARG A 217 5.93 -1.20 11.03
N LYS A 218 5.95 -2.47 10.61
CA LYS A 218 6.98 -3.02 9.71
C LYS A 218 7.14 -2.16 8.47
N GLU A 219 6.03 -1.82 7.82
CA GLU A 219 6.02 -1.09 6.56
C GLU A 219 6.50 0.35 6.73
N LEU A 220 5.97 1.10 7.71
CA LEU A 220 6.35 2.48 7.96
C LEU A 220 7.82 2.62 8.40
N VAL A 221 8.29 1.71 9.25
CA VAL A 221 9.70 1.70 9.68
C VAL A 221 10.61 1.34 8.52
N THR A 222 10.24 0.37 7.70
CA THR A 222 11.00 0.00 6.50
C THR A 222 11.10 1.18 5.53
N ASN A 223 10.02 1.93 5.33
CA ASN A 223 10.04 3.13 4.49
C ASN A 223 10.98 4.22 5.03
N LEU A 224 10.91 4.48 6.34
CA LEU A 224 11.81 5.43 6.99
C LEU A 224 13.29 5.01 6.83
N LEU A 225 13.63 3.76 7.10
CA LEU A 225 15.01 3.27 7.08
C LEU A 225 15.57 3.12 5.66
N SER A 226 14.71 2.88 4.67
CA SER A 226 15.09 2.78 3.26
C SER A 226 15.16 4.14 2.57
N SER A 227 14.57 5.20 3.14
CA SER A 227 14.54 6.52 2.51
C SER A 227 15.91 7.21 2.54
N PRO A 228 16.50 7.56 1.38
CA PRO A 228 17.77 8.28 1.33
C PRO A 228 17.66 9.74 1.77
N LYS A 229 16.43 10.28 1.85
CA LYS A 229 16.15 11.67 2.21
C LYS A 229 15.69 11.82 3.67
N ALA A 230 15.60 10.72 4.42
CA ALA A 230 15.21 10.80 5.82
C ALA A 230 16.28 11.52 6.64
N HIS A 231 15.85 12.28 7.65
CA HIS A 231 16.77 13.04 8.51
C HIS A 231 17.73 12.08 9.25
N PRO A 232 19.06 12.29 9.21
CA PRO A 232 20.03 11.35 9.79
C PRO A 232 19.83 11.06 11.28
N ASP A 233 19.49 12.09 12.06
CA ASP A 233 19.22 11.92 13.49
C ASP A 233 17.96 11.08 13.77
N LEU A 234 16.94 11.19 12.92
CA LEU A 234 15.73 10.37 13.01
C LEU A 234 16.06 8.91 12.70
N VAL A 235 16.85 8.65 11.66
CA VAL A 235 17.29 7.28 11.31
C VAL A 235 18.14 6.68 12.43
N ARG A 236 19.07 7.45 13.02
CA ARG A 236 19.90 7.00 14.14
C ARG A 236 19.03 6.68 15.36
N HIS A 237 18.09 7.56 15.70
CA HIS A 237 17.15 7.33 16.79
C HIS A 237 16.28 6.09 16.56
N ALA A 238 15.73 5.94 15.34
CA ALA A 238 14.91 4.80 14.97
C ALA A 238 15.67 3.48 15.17
N ARG A 239 16.90 3.37 14.66
CA ARG A 239 17.74 2.18 14.85
C ARG A 239 17.97 1.85 16.34
N GLY A 240 18.17 2.88 17.18
CA GLY A 240 18.33 2.70 18.63
C GLY A 240 17.08 2.16 19.32
N GLN A 241 15.90 2.71 19.00
CA GLN A 241 14.63 2.28 19.58
C GLN A 241 14.22 0.86 19.15
N LEU A 242 14.48 0.51 17.89
CA LEU A 242 14.17 -0.83 17.36
C LEU A 242 14.93 -1.93 18.10
N ALA A 243 16.17 -1.67 18.51
CA ALA A 243 16.98 -2.61 19.27
C ALA A 243 16.44 -2.87 20.69
N GLY A 244 15.70 -1.92 21.27
CA GLY A 244 15.14 -2.03 22.63
C GLY A 244 13.67 -2.45 22.71
N GLY A 245 12.89 -2.27 21.63
CA GLY A 245 11.42 -2.35 21.68
C GLY A 245 10.77 -3.44 20.81
N MET A 246 11.53 -4.26 20.09
CA MET A 246 10.99 -5.27 19.16
C MET A 246 11.51 -6.67 19.41
N SER A 247 10.72 -7.68 18.99
CA SER A 247 11.19 -9.06 18.99
C SER A 247 12.26 -9.26 17.90
N ARG A 248 13.13 -10.25 18.09
CA ARG A 248 14.21 -10.57 17.14
C ARG A 248 13.68 -10.83 15.72
N ASN A 249 12.54 -11.49 15.60
CA ASN A 249 11.92 -11.81 14.31
C ASN A 249 11.43 -10.53 13.61
N GLN A 250 10.74 -9.64 14.32
CA GLN A 250 10.29 -8.36 13.78
C GLN A 250 11.45 -7.49 13.31
N LEU A 251 12.52 -7.43 14.11
CA LEU A 251 13.73 -6.70 13.75
C LEU A 251 14.37 -7.28 12.48
N THR A 252 14.45 -8.60 12.39
CA THR A 252 15.04 -9.30 11.25
C THR A 252 14.26 -9.01 9.97
N GLU A 253 12.94 -9.10 10.02
CA GLU A 253 12.07 -8.75 8.89
C GLU A 253 12.31 -7.31 8.42
N ILE A 254 12.24 -6.33 9.33
CA ILE A 254 12.45 -4.91 8.99
C ILE A 254 13.81 -4.70 8.34
N ILE A 255 14.87 -5.31 8.87
CA ILE A 255 16.22 -5.19 8.30
C ILE A 255 16.27 -5.79 6.89
N LEU A 256 15.76 -7.00 6.69
CA LEU A 256 15.76 -7.67 5.39
C LEU A 256 14.95 -6.88 4.36
N PHE A 257 13.75 -6.42 4.70
CA PHE A 257 12.92 -5.60 3.82
C PHE A 257 13.57 -4.23 3.53
N THR A 258 14.25 -3.63 4.50
CA THR A 258 15.01 -2.39 4.29
C THR A 258 16.13 -2.60 3.29
N MET A 259 16.93 -3.65 3.46
CA MET A 259 18.02 -3.99 2.54
C MET A 259 17.50 -4.29 1.14
N LEU A 260 16.40 -5.04 1.03
CA LEU A 260 15.76 -5.35 -0.24
C LEU A 260 15.30 -4.09 -0.96
N LYS A 261 14.58 -3.20 -0.26
CA LYS A 261 14.08 -1.95 -0.81
C LYS A 261 15.21 -1.02 -1.25
N GLN A 262 16.28 -0.92 -0.45
CA GLN A 262 17.48 -0.17 -0.83
C GLN A 262 18.15 -0.78 -2.07
N SER A 263 18.29 -2.11 -2.14
CA SER A 263 18.87 -2.80 -3.31
C SER A 263 18.10 -2.48 -4.58
N TRP A 264 16.76 -2.53 -4.55
CA TRP A 264 15.92 -2.16 -5.68
C TRP A 264 16.11 -0.70 -6.10
N GLN A 265 16.18 0.22 -5.14
CA GLN A 265 16.45 1.64 -5.43
C GLN A 265 17.83 1.86 -6.08
N PHE A 266 18.88 1.19 -5.57
CA PHE A 266 20.22 1.26 -6.15
C PHE A 266 20.26 0.70 -7.57
N GLN A 267 19.57 -0.41 -7.84
CA GLN A 267 19.49 -0.98 -9.18
C GLN A 267 18.78 -0.06 -10.18
N LYS A 268 17.76 0.68 -9.73
CA LYS A 268 17.06 1.68 -10.58
C LYS A 268 17.97 2.84 -10.97
N LEU A 269 18.92 3.19 -10.11
CA LEU A 269 19.90 4.25 -10.33
C LEU A 269 21.18 3.75 -11.06
N ALA A 270 21.29 2.45 -11.34
CA ALA A 270 22.46 1.88 -11.99
C ALA A 270 22.53 2.28 -13.48
N PRO A 271 23.68 2.75 -13.98
CA PRO A 271 23.83 3.16 -15.37
C PRO A 271 23.66 1.97 -16.33
N GLY A 272 22.82 2.14 -17.37
CA GLY A 272 22.65 1.17 -18.46
C GLY A 272 21.32 0.40 -18.51
N ARG A 273 20.35 0.67 -17.62
CA ARG A 273 18.98 0.12 -17.74
C ARG A 273 18.03 1.11 -18.42
N PRO A 274 17.11 0.65 -19.31
CA PRO A 274 16.04 1.51 -19.80
C PRO A 274 15.16 1.91 -18.62
N THR A 275 14.94 3.22 -18.46
CA THR A 275 13.86 3.75 -17.63
C THR A 275 12.54 3.19 -18.14
N ILE A 276 11.81 2.51 -17.25
CA ILE A 276 10.41 2.12 -17.45
C ILE A 276 9.57 3.40 -17.53
#